data_AF-A0A3M1RCY5-F1
#
_entry.id   AF-A0A3M1RCY5-F1
#
_cell.length_a   1.000
_cell.length_b   1.000
_cell.length_c   1.000
_cell.angle_alpha   90.00
_cell.angle_beta   90.00
_cell.angle_gamma   90.00
#
_symmetry.space_group_name_H-M   'P 1'
#
loop_
_entity.id
_entity.type
_entity.pdbx_description
1 polymer ?
#
loop_
_entity_poly.entity_id
_entity_poly.type
_entity_poly.pdbx_seq_one_letter_code
_entity_poly.pdbx_strand_id
1 'polypeptide(L)'
;VQTPAGTFDFQEYLVRRRAQDPVLGVLYAGIESARPAPGVLEAIHEASGIILAPSNPIVSLGTILAVQGVREALRDTTAPVVAISPIIQGKTIKGPADKLMQGLGIEVSAYGVATCYRDFLHTLVIDTADAGLREKIEALGVRVLVTNTIMDSLEAKIALAKETVNVVKGTS
;
A
#
# COMPACT_ATOMS: atom_id res chain seq x y z
N VAL A 1 16.17 -8.14 -1.75
CA VAL A 1 16.09 -7.84 -0.31
C VAL A 1 17.48 -7.91 0.28
N GLN A 2 17.94 -6.85 0.93
CA GLN A 2 19.24 -6.79 1.59
C GLN A 2 19.08 -7.23 3.04
N THR A 3 19.96 -8.13 3.49
CA THR A 3 20.00 -8.67 4.85
C THR A 3 21.46 -8.78 5.32
N PRO A 4 21.73 -9.05 6.61
CA PRO A 4 23.10 -9.29 7.07
C PRO A 4 23.80 -10.47 6.38
N ALA A 5 23.03 -11.43 5.87
CA ALA A 5 23.55 -12.61 5.19
C ALA A 5 23.81 -12.40 3.69
N GLY A 6 23.48 -11.22 3.14
CA GLY A 6 23.65 -10.88 1.74
C GLY A 6 22.41 -10.25 1.11
N THR A 7 22.46 -10.09 -0.22
CA THR A 7 21.32 -9.60 -1.00
C THR A 7 20.70 -10.76 -1.76
N PHE A 8 19.40 -10.98 -1.56
CA PHE A 8 18.65 -12.09 -2.15
C PHE A 8 17.51 -11.60 -3.03
N ASP A 9 17.14 -12.39 -4.03
CA ASP A 9 15.86 -12.20 -4.74
C ASP A 9 14.68 -12.27 -3.75
N PHE A 10 13.58 -11.57 -4.05
CA PHE A 10 12.43 -11.55 -3.15
C PHE A 10 11.81 -12.95 -2.94
N GLN A 11 11.74 -13.78 -3.98
CA GLN A 11 11.23 -15.16 -3.87
C GLN A 11 12.14 -16.02 -2.99
N GLU A 12 13.46 -15.85 -3.11
CA GLU A 12 14.41 -16.56 -2.25
C GLU A 12 14.24 -16.13 -0.79
N TYR A 13 14.19 -14.83 -0.53
CA TYR A 13 13.95 -14.28 0.81
C TYR A 13 12.65 -14.82 1.42
N LEU A 14 11.55 -14.80 0.65
CA LEU A 14 10.23 -15.18 1.13
C LEU A 14 10.10 -16.69 1.34
N VAL A 15 10.49 -17.50 0.37
CA VAL A 15 10.22 -18.95 0.35
C VAL A 15 11.34 -19.73 1.01
N ARG A 16 12.57 -19.62 0.51
CA ARG A 16 13.70 -20.42 1.02
C ARG A 16 14.13 -19.95 2.40
N ARG A 17 14.21 -18.64 2.60
CA ARG A 17 14.64 -18.02 3.86
C ARG A 17 13.47 -17.70 4.81
N ARG A 18 12.24 -18.04 4.40
CA ARG A 18 11.00 -17.91 5.19
C ARG A 18 10.78 -16.49 5.76
N ALA A 19 11.34 -15.48 5.09
CA ALA A 19 11.41 -14.10 5.55
C ALA A 19 11.92 -13.97 7.00
N GLN A 20 12.85 -14.82 7.46
CA GLN A 20 13.33 -14.78 8.85
C GLN A 20 14.45 -13.78 9.06
N ASP A 21 15.23 -13.48 8.03
CA ASP A 21 16.35 -12.55 8.18
C ASP A 21 15.85 -11.10 8.36
N PRO A 22 16.55 -10.33 9.21
CA PRO A 22 16.33 -8.89 9.29
C PRO A 22 16.53 -8.24 7.93
N VAL A 23 15.55 -7.41 7.54
CA VAL A 23 15.63 -6.60 6.33
C VAL A 23 16.45 -5.35 6.66
N LEU A 24 17.47 -5.07 5.87
CA LEU A 24 18.27 -3.84 5.94
C LEU A 24 17.94 -2.87 4.79
N GLY A 25 17.31 -3.37 3.73
CA GLY A 25 16.99 -2.59 2.54
C GLY A 25 16.25 -3.40 1.49
N VAL A 26 15.58 -2.70 0.58
CA VAL A 26 14.92 -3.28 -0.60
C VAL A 26 15.40 -2.53 -1.83
N LEU A 27 15.85 -3.29 -2.83
CA LEU A 27 16.31 -2.77 -4.12
C LEU A 27 15.34 -3.25 -5.20
N TYR A 28 14.88 -2.34 -6.05
CA TYR A 28 14.11 -2.67 -7.25
C TYR A 28 15.07 -2.75 -8.43
N ALA A 29 15.54 -3.95 -8.75
CA ALA A 29 16.49 -4.15 -9.83
C ALA A 29 15.90 -3.70 -11.18
N GLY A 30 16.63 -2.85 -11.91
CA GLY A 30 16.22 -2.34 -13.23
C GLY A 30 15.26 -1.16 -13.21
N ILE A 31 14.88 -0.65 -12.03
CA ILE A 31 13.86 0.40 -11.90
C ILE A 31 14.22 1.71 -12.62
N GLU A 32 15.50 2.08 -12.64
CA GLU A 32 16.01 3.28 -13.34
C GLU A 32 15.74 3.25 -14.86
N SER A 33 15.73 2.05 -15.44
CA SER A 33 15.43 1.83 -16.86
C SER A 33 13.98 1.46 -17.13
N ALA A 34 13.19 1.16 -16.09
CA ALA A 34 11.81 0.75 -16.24
C ALA A 34 10.96 1.91 -16.76
N ARG A 35 9.99 1.60 -17.60
CA ARG A 35 8.99 2.55 -18.10
C ARG A 35 7.59 1.98 -17.87
N PRO A 36 6.59 2.81 -17.62
CA PRO A 36 5.21 2.37 -17.56
C PRO A 36 4.84 1.65 -18.86
N ALA A 37 4.02 0.61 -18.77
CA ALA A 37 3.46 -0.01 -19.97
C ALA A 37 2.56 1.00 -20.72
N PRO A 38 2.40 0.86 -22.04
CA PRO A 38 1.50 1.73 -22.81
C PRO A 38 0.09 1.78 -22.19
N GLY A 39 -0.46 2.98 -22.02
CA GLY A 39 -1.80 3.19 -21.46
C GLY A 39 -1.86 3.31 -19.93
N VAL A 40 -0.77 3.04 -19.19
CA VAL A 40 -0.79 3.09 -17.72
C VAL A 40 -0.95 4.51 -17.20
N LEU A 41 -0.21 5.47 -17.75
CA LEU A 41 -0.28 6.85 -17.28
C LEU A 41 -1.60 7.50 -17.69
N GLU A 42 -2.05 7.22 -18.92
CA GLU A 42 -3.35 7.65 -19.44
C GLU A 42 -4.48 7.13 -18.57
N ALA A 43 -4.46 5.84 -18.20
CA ALA A 43 -5.45 5.25 -17.30
C ALA A 43 -5.47 5.91 -15.91
N ILE A 44 -4.33 6.36 -15.38
CA ILE A 44 -4.26 7.08 -14.11
C ILE A 44 -4.88 8.48 -14.24
N HIS A 45 -4.60 9.19 -15.33
CA HIS A 45 -5.11 10.53 -15.56
C HIS A 45 -6.61 10.56 -15.91
N GLU A 46 -7.10 9.56 -16.63
CA GLU A 46 -8.50 9.48 -17.09
C GLU A 46 -9.42 8.74 -16.09
N ALA A 47 -8.86 8.13 -15.04
CA ALA A 47 -9.65 7.43 -14.04
C ALA A 47 -10.64 8.38 -13.34
N SER A 48 -11.85 7.88 -13.10
CA SER A 48 -12.80 8.54 -12.19
C SER A 48 -12.48 8.31 -10.71
N GLY A 49 -11.52 7.42 -10.43
CA GLY A 49 -11.05 7.08 -9.10
C GLY A 49 -10.05 5.95 -9.13
N ILE A 50 -9.16 5.94 -8.14
CA ILE A 50 -8.03 5.02 -8.08
C ILE A 50 -8.05 4.30 -6.73
N ILE A 51 -7.98 2.97 -6.76
CA ILE A 51 -7.98 2.14 -5.56
C ILE A 51 -6.66 1.36 -5.48
N LEU A 52 -5.89 1.62 -4.43
CA LEU A 52 -4.76 0.80 -4.03
C LEU A 52 -5.26 -0.35 -3.14
N ALA A 53 -5.25 -1.57 -3.69
CA ALA A 53 -5.62 -2.79 -2.98
C ALA A 53 -4.76 -3.02 -1.72
N PRO A 54 -5.23 -3.78 -0.71
CA PRO A 54 -4.50 -4.06 0.53
C PRO A 54 -3.34 -5.02 0.28
N SER A 55 -2.29 -4.49 -0.35
CA SER A 55 -1.09 -5.20 -0.78
C SER A 55 0.14 -4.61 -0.13
N ASN A 56 1.27 -5.32 -0.23
CA ASN A 56 2.51 -4.93 0.43
C ASN A 56 2.98 -3.55 -0.08
N PRO A 57 3.14 -2.55 0.82
CA PRO A 57 3.48 -1.19 0.40
C PRO A 57 4.90 -1.05 -0.15
N ILE A 58 5.76 -2.03 0.12
CA ILE A 58 7.16 -2.01 -0.30
C ILE A 58 7.30 -2.81 -1.60
N VAL A 59 7.16 -4.13 -1.55
CA VAL A 59 7.54 -5.00 -2.68
C VAL A 59 6.44 -5.20 -3.73
N SER A 60 5.19 -4.82 -3.43
CA SER A 60 4.09 -4.93 -4.38
C SER A 60 3.71 -3.56 -4.95
N LEU A 61 3.10 -2.70 -4.14
CA LEU A 61 2.74 -1.34 -4.57
C LEU A 61 3.97 -0.46 -4.72
N GLY A 62 4.95 -0.55 -3.82
CA GLY A 62 6.18 0.24 -3.91
C GLY A 62 6.96 -0.03 -5.21
N THR A 63 6.98 -1.26 -5.71
CA THR A 63 7.57 -1.58 -7.02
C THR A 63 6.85 -0.88 -8.17
N ILE A 64 5.51 -0.85 -8.16
CA ILE A 64 4.71 -0.15 -9.18
C ILE A 64 4.96 1.36 -9.11
N LEU A 65 4.93 1.92 -7.91
CA LEU A 65 5.12 3.35 -7.64
C LEU A 65 6.55 3.83 -7.97
N ALA A 66 7.53 2.93 -7.93
CA ALA A 66 8.91 3.27 -8.24
C ALA A 66 9.17 3.35 -9.76
N VAL A 67 8.25 2.86 -10.61
CA VAL A 67 8.39 3.01 -12.06
C VAL A 67 8.22 4.49 -12.43
N GLN A 68 9.19 5.01 -13.19
CA GLN A 68 9.26 6.42 -13.55
C GLN A 68 7.93 6.93 -14.14
N GLY A 69 7.37 7.98 -13.53
CA GLY A 69 6.14 8.64 -13.98
C GLY A 69 4.87 8.14 -13.29
N VAL A 70 4.88 6.96 -12.65
CA VAL A 70 3.66 6.40 -12.03
C VAL A 70 3.26 7.19 -10.79
N ARG A 71 4.22 7.51 -9.90
CA ARG A 71 3.94 8.29 -8.69
C ARG A 71 3.63 9.75 -9.03
N GLU A 72 4.27 10.29 -10.06
CA GLU A 72 3.96 11.62 -10.62
C GLU A 72 2.52 11.67 -11.11
N ALA A 73 2.10 10.73 -11.94
CA ALA A 73 0.73 10.68 -12.45
C ALA A 73 -0.32 10.57 -11.33
N LEU A 74 -0.01 9.85 -10.24
CA LEU A 74 -0.88 9.78 -9.06
C LEU A 74 -0.94 11.09 -8.26
N ARG A 75 0.12 11.90 -8.28
CA ARG A 75 0.10 13.25 -7.67
C ARG A 75 -0.65 14.26 -8.54
N ASP A 76 -0.54 14.12 -9.85
CA ASP A 76 -1.07 15.08 -10.82
C ASP A 76 -2.52 14.78 -11.23
N THR A 77 -3.02 13.57 -10.98
CA THR A 77 -4.41 13.20 -11.27
C THR A 77 -5.39 13.97 -10.39
N THR A 78 -6.55 14.31 -10.95
CA THR A 78 -7.67 14.90 -10.20
C THR A 78 -8.59 13.84 -9.60
N ALA A 79 -8.36 12.56 -9.92
CA ALA A 79 -9.13 11.44 -9.44
C ALA A 79 -8.88 11.21 -7.93
N PRO A 80 -9.91 10.88 -7.14
CA PRO A 80 -9.71 10.50 -5.76
C PRO A 80 -8.90 9.19 -5.68
N VAL A 81 -7.79 9.24 -4.94
CA VAL A 81 -6.93 8.08 -4.66
C VAL A 81 -7.24 7.53 -3.27
N VAL A 82 -7.72 6.29 -3.22
CA VAL A 82 -8.07 5.58 -1.99
C VAL A 82 -7.17 4.37 -1.83
N ALA A 83 -6.64 4.13 -0.64
CA ALA A 83 -5.87 2.93 -0.33
C ALA A 83 -6.55 2.13 0.77
N ILE A 84 -6.35 0.81 0.78
CA ILE A 84 -6.78 -0.06 1.87
C ILE A 84 -5.53 -0.54 2.61
N SER A 85 -5.48 -0.36 3.92
CA SER A 85 -4.34 -0.82 4.72
C SER A 85 -4.23 -2.35 4.69
N PRO A 86 -3.05 -2.92 4.39
CA PRO A 86 -2.77 -4.35 4.59
C PRO A 86 -2.38 -4.70 6.04
N ILE A 87 -2.19 -3.68 6.90
CA ILE A 87 -1.77 -3.83 8.30
C ILE A 87 -2.97 -3.61 9.21
N ILE A 88 -3.16 -4.54 10.15
CA ILE A 88 -4.17 -4.52 11.20
C ILE A 88 -3.47 -4.77 12.54
N GLN A 89 -3.62 -3.87 13.52
CA GLN A 89 -3.02 -4.00 14.87
C GLN A 89 -1.51 -4.32 14.84
N GLY A 90 -0.80 -3.67 13.93
CA GLY A 90 0.64 -3.84 13.72
C GLY A 90 1.08 -5.19 13.17
N LYS A 91 0.17 -5.92 12.52
CA LYS A 91 0.47 -7.17 11.83
C LYS A 91 -0.06 -7.15 10.40
N THR A 92 0.62 -7.83 9.51
CA THR A 92 0.10 -8.10 8.16
C THR A 92 -0.75 -9.36 8.15
N ILE A 93 -1.83 -9.38 7.37
CA ILE A 93 -2.66 -10.59 7.20
C ILE A 93 -1.88 -11.68 6.46
N LYS A 94 -1.13 -11.28 5.42
CA LYS A 94 -0.34 -12.18 4.55
C LYS A 94 0.96 -11.54 4.12
N GLY A 95 1.95 -12.38 3.85
CA GLY A 95 3.26 -11.97 3.35
C GLY A 95 4.11 -11.25 4.42
N PRO A 96 5.26 -10.67 4.03
CA PRO A 96 6.23 -10.13 4.97
C PRO A 96 6.20 -8.59 5.09
N ALA A 97 5.04 -7.96 4.92
CA ALA A 97 4.93 -6.49 4.88
C ALA A 97 5.42 -5.85 6.19
N ASP A 98 5.03 -6.42 7.32
CA ASP A 98 5.48 -6.07 8.66
C ASP A 98 7.02 -6.08 8.77
N LYS A 99 7.68 -7.16 8.33
CA LYS A 99 9.13 -7.30 8.41
C LYS A 99 9.88 -6.32 7.52
N LEU A 100 9.36 -6.10 6.31
CA LEU A 100 9.94 -5.15 5.37
C LEU A 100 9.80 -3.71 5.87
N MET A 101 8.62 -3.35 6.37
CA MET A 101 8.36 -2.03 6.97
C MET A 101 9.28 -1.81 8.17
N GLN A 102 9.34 -2.76 9.10
CA GLN A 102 10.21 -2.68 10.27
C GLN A 102 11.69 -2.50 9.89
N GLY A 103 12.18 -3.29 8.93
CA GLY A 103 13.57 -3.20 8.48
C GLY A 103 13.92 -1.90 7.76
N LEU A 104 12.93 -1.23 7.16
CA LEU A 104 13.08 0.08 6.53
C LEU A 104 12.80 1.25 7.49
N GLY A 105 12.57 0.97 8.78
CA GLY A 105 12.27 2.01 9.79
C GLY A 105 10.87 2.62 9.64
N ILE A 106 9.97 1.96 8.91
CA ILE A 106 8.58 2.37 8.74
C ILE A 106 7.76 1.72 9.86
N GLU A 107 6.95 2.53 10.55
CA GLU A 107 6.04 2.05 11.61
C GLU A 107 5.13 0.95 11.04
N VAL A 108 5.13 -0.24 11.65
CA VAL A 108 4.21 -1.31 11.25
C VAL A 108 2.82 -1.00 11.79
N SER A 109 2.10 -0.14 11.09
CA SER A 109 0.73 0.26 11.41
C SER A 109 0.05 0.84 10.17
N ALA A 110 -1.28 1.02 10.21
CA ALA A 110 -1.99 1.75 9.17
C ALA A 110 -1.46 3.19 8.99
N TYR A 111 -0.95 3.83 10.05
CA TYR A 111 -0.28 5.13 9.98
C TYR A 111 1.03 5.08 9.20
N GLY A 112 1.84 4.04 9.37
CA GLY A 112 3.04 3.84 8.55
C GLY A 112 2.70 3.67 7.07
N VAL A 113 1.62 2.94 6.76
CA VAL A 113 1.11 2.80 5.38
C VAL A 113 0.63 4.14 4.83
N ALA A 114 -0.11 4.94 5.60
CA ALA A 114 -0.49 6.31 5.20
C ALA A 114 0.74 7.16 4.85
N THR A 115 1.79 7.05 5.65
CA THR A 115 3.04 7.79 5.46
C THR A 115 3.73 7.43 4.14
N CYS A 116 3.65 6.16 3.68
CA CYS A 116 4.21 5.73 2.40
C CYS A 116 3.57 6.43 1.18
N TYR A 117 2.31 6.85 1.30
CA TYR A 117 1.49 7.36 0.18
C TYR A 117 1.01 8.81 0.37
N ARG A 118 1.40 9.47 1.47
CA ARG A 118 0.87 10.78 1.92
C ARG A 118 0.92 11.92 0.90
N ASP A 119 1.75 11.81 -0.13
CA ASP A 119 1.93 12.83 -1.16
C ASP A 119 0.87 12.76 -2.27
N PHE A 120 0.12 11.66 -2.39
CA PHE A 120 -0.97 11.52 -3.37
C PHE A 120 -2.25 10.88 -2.81
N LEU A 121 -2.19 10.30 -1.61
CA LEU A 121 -3.31 9.57 -1.02
C LEU A 121 -4.37 10.53 -0.45
N HIS A 122 -5.63 10.36 -0.86
CA HIS A 122 -6.75 11.17 -0.38
C HIS A 122 -7.48 10.53 0.82
N THR A 123 -7.68 9.21 0.77
CA THR A 123 -8.35 8.47 1.84
C THR A 123 -7.64 7.13 2.10
N LEU A 124 -7.40 6.81 3.37
CA LEU A 124 -7.00 5.47 3.79
C LEU A 124 -8.18 4.74 4.43
N VAL A 125 -8.46 3.53 3.95
CA VAL A 125 -9.37 2.57 4.59
C VAL A 125 -8.57 1.75 5.60
N ILE A 126 -8.99 1.77 6.85
CA ILE A 126 -8.36 0.99 7.94
C ILE A 126 -9.38 0.08 8.60
N ASP A 127 -8.89 -0.96 9.26
CA ASP A 127 -9.74 -1.91 9.96
C ASP A 127 -10.41 -1.29 11.19
N THR A 128 -11.57 -1.82 11.60
CA THR A 128 -12.24 -1.41 12.85
C THR A 128 -11.34 -1.60 14.06
N ALA A 129 -10.45 -2.60 14.04
CA ALA A 129 -9.47 -2.82 15.11
C ALA A 129 -8.43 -1.70 15.25
N ASP A 130 -8.24 -0.87 14.21
CA ASP A 130 -7.29 0.24 14.15
C ASP A 130 -7.98 1.61 14.23
N ALA A 131 -9.28 1.68 14.57
CA ALA A 131 -10.06 2.91 14.61
C ALA A 131 -9.40 4.05 15.42
N GLY A 132 -8.65 3.71 16.48
CA GLY A 132 -7.90 4.67 17.30
C GLY A 132 -6.75 5.38 16.57
N LEU A 133 -6.34 4.92 15.38
CA LEU A 133 -5.32 5.58 14.56
C LEU A 133 -5.88 6.72 13.69
N ARG A 134 -7.21 6.88 13.63
CA ARG A 134 -7.89 7.86 12.75
C ARG A 134 -7.29 9.26 12.88
N GLU A 135 -7.30 9.84 14.07
CA GLU A 135 -6.85 11.23 14.28
C GLU A 135 -5.36 11.41 13.90
N LYS A 136 -4.53 10.42 14.24
CA LYS A 136 -3.10 10.43 13.91
C LYS A 136 -2.87 10.41 12.39
N ILE A 137 -3.68 9.66 11.64
CA ILE A 137 -3.60 9.59 10.17
C ILE A 137 -4.17 10.86 9.53
N GLU A 138 -5.29 11.38 10.05
CA GLU A 138 -5.89 12.62 9.55
C GLU A 138 -4.98 13.83 9.73
N ALA A 139 -4.13 13.83 10.77
CA ALA A 139 -3.08 14.83 10.94
C ALA A 139 -2.02 14.83 9.82
N LEU A 140 -1.94 13.78 8.98
CA LEU A 140 -1.12 13.75 7.77
C LEU A 140 -1.81 14.39 6.55
N GLY A 141 -3.06 14.84 6.69
CA GLY A 141 -3.89 15.33 5.58
C GLY A 141 -4.61 14.22 4.82
N VAL A 142 -4.66 12.99 5.35
CA VAL A 142 -5.30 11.83 4.72
C VAL A 142 -6.61 11.51 5.45
N ARG A 143 -7.75 11.50 4.73
CA ARG A 143 -9.04 11.12 5.33
C ARG A 143 -9.05 9.64 5.72
N VAL A 144 -9.86 9.26 6.71
CA VAL A 144 -9.92 7.86 7.19
C VAL A 144 -11.32 7.27 7.15
N LEU A 145 -11.47 6.21 6.35
CA LEU A 145 -12.62 5.30 6.44
C LEU A 145 -12.26 4.14 7.38
N VAL A 146 -13.12 3.86 8.36
CA VAL A 146 -12.98 2.71 9.26
C VAL A 146 -14.05 1.68 8.89
N THR A 147 -13.65 0.47 8.52
CA THR A 147 -14.57 -0.62 8.18
C THR A 147 -13.89 -1.99 8.35
N ASN A 148 -14.61 -3.10 8.17
CA ASN A 148 -13.98 -4.43 8.18
C ASN A 148 -13.13 -4.62 6.91
N THR A 149 -11.83 -4.84 7.08
CA THR A 149 -10.88 -5.05 5.97
C THR A 149 -10.49 -6.52 5.78
N ILE A 150 -10.97 -7.42 6.63
CA ILE A 150 -10.71 -8.86 6.53
C ILE A 150 -11.57 -9.47 5.41
N MET A 151 -10.90 -10.04 4.41
CA MET A 151 -11.51 -10.60 3.19
C MET A 151 -11.55 -12.14 3.19
N ASP A 152 -12.14 -12.74 4.23
CA ASP A 152 -12.23 -14.19 4.43
C ASP A 152 -13.37 -14.88 3.66
N SER A 153 -14.32 -14.10 3.14
CA SER A 153 -15.48 -14.55 2.37
C SER A 153 -15.72 -13.67 1.14
N LEU A 154 -16.50 -14.17 0.17
CA LEU A 154 -16.92 -13.36 -0.97
C LEU A 154 -17.79 -12.18 -0.53
N GLU A 155 -18.64 -12.38 0.47
CA GLU A 155 -19.48 -11.33 1.06
C GLU A 155 -18.63 -10.20 1.65
N ALA A 156 -17.63 -10.54 2.48
CA ALA A 156 -16.72 -9.55 3.05
C ALA A 156 -15.93 -8.77 1.99
N LYS A 157 -15.48 -9.45 0.92
CA LYS A 157 -14.83 -8.81 -0.23
C LYS A 157 -15.75 -7.81 -0.93
N ILE A 158 -17.00 -8.20 -1.17
CA ILE A 158 -18.01 -7.33 -1.81
C ILE A 158 -18.32 -6.13 -0.91
N ALA A 159 -18.48 -6.35 0.40
CA ALA A 159 -18.75 -5.27 1.36
C ALA A 159 -17.61 -4.24 1.38
N LEU A 160 -16.36 -4.68 1.54
CA LEU A 160 -15.19 -3.80 1.52
C LEU A 160 -15.05 -3.05 0.19
N ALA A 161 -15.29 -3.72 -0.94
CA ALA A 161 -15.25 -3.09 -2.25
C ALA A 161 -16.33 -2.00 -2.39
N LYS A 162 -17.55 -2.24 -1.91
CA LYS A 162 -18.64 -1.25 -1.93
C LYS A 162 -18.29 -0.01 -1.11
N GLU A 163 -17.85 -0.19 0.13
CA GLU A 163 -17.41 0.92 1.00
C GLU A 163 -16.31 1.74 0.32
N THR A 164 -15.29 1.07 -0.22
CA THR A 164 -14.16 1.74 -0.90
C THR A 164 -14.61 2.51 -2.14
N VAL A 165 -15.48 1.92 -2.97
CA VAL A 165 -16.03 2.58 -4.17
C VAL A 165 -16.95 3.75 -3.82
N ASN A 166 -17.70 3.68 -2.72
CA ASN A 166 -18.55 4.79 -2.27
C ASN A 166 -17.71 6.00 -1.84
N VAL A 167 -16.56 5.77 -1.19
CA VAL A 167 -15.60 6.83 -0.87
C VAL A 167 -15.05 7.48 -2.14
N VAL A 168 -14.69 6.67 -3.14
CA VAL A 168 -14.25 7.17 -4.46
C VAL A 168 -15.32 8.04 -5.11
N LYS A 169 -16.60 7.65 -5.03
CA LYS A 169 -17.72 8.41 -5.62
C LYS A 169 -18.12 9.67 -4.83
N GLY A 170 -17.58 9.86 -3.62
CA GLY A 170 -17.98 10.96 -2.74
C GLY A 170 -19.39 10.80 -2.14
N THR A 171 -19.93 9.58 -2.09
CA THR A 171 -21.29 9.28 -1.60
C THR A 171 -21.29 8.73 -0.17
N SER A 172 -20.40 9.26 0.68
CA SER A 172 -20.17 8.76 2.07
C SER A 172 -20.84 9.64 3.12
#